data_AF-A0A919XQR1-F1
#
_entry.id   AF-A0A919XQR1-F1
#
_cell.length_a   1.000
_cell.length_b   1.000
_cell.length_c   1.000
_cell.angle_alpha   90.00
_cell.angle_beta   90.00
_cell.angle_gamma   90.00
#
_symmetry.space_group_name_H-M   'P 1'
#
loop_
_entity.id
_entity.type
_entity.pdbx_description
1 polymer ?
#
loop_
_entity_poly.entity_id
_entity_poly.type
_entity_poly.pdbx_seq_one_letter_code
_entity_poly.pdbx_strand_id
1 'polypeptide(L)'
;MSYKGQPVPSTVHHSYRAKVSDGKSVRVTVPANTEVVNQQFYLIGGFFGAATESVKTGAGETAEVILTIEQAEYETDQITTTEDFAAGTLIYWDESTSKFTEVETDNRLVGRVTAGKDANNVIWFLLGPQV
;
A
#
# COMPACT_ATOMS: atom_id res chain seq x y z
N MET A 1 34.73 -13.41 -10.95
CA MET A 1 36.07 -13.70 -11.53
C MET A 1 36.63 -12.41 -12.08
N SER A 2 37.79 -11.96 -11.61
CA SER A 2 38.53 -10.88 -12.26
C SER A 2 38.85 -11.30 -13.70
N TYR A 3 38.73 -10.36 -14.63
CA TYR A 3 38.88 -10.63 -16.06
C TYR A 3 40.35 -10.97 -16.39
N LYS A 4 40.57 -12.10 -17.09
CA LYS A 4 41.92 -12.54 -17.47
C LYS A 4 42.44 -11.67 -18.61
N GLY A 5 43.39 -10.78 -18.29
CA GLY A 5 43.97 -9.81 -19.22
C GLY A 5 44.00 -8.36 -18.71
N GLN A 6 43.51 -8.09 -17.50
CA GLN A 6 43.51 -6.75 -16.92
C GLN A 6 44.92 -6.40 -16.40
N PRO A 7 45.52 -5.26 -16.82
CA PRO A 7 46.88 -4.87 -16.43
C PRO A 7 47.00 -4.42 -14.96
N VAL A 8 45.88 -4.31 -14.25
CA VAL A 8 45.80 -3.88 -12.85
C VAL A 8 44.95 -4.87 -12.06
N PRO A 9 45.37 -5.31 -10.86
CA PRO A 9 44.59 -6.22 -10.04
C PRO A 9 43.20 -5.66 -9.73
N SER A 10 42.17 -6.46 -9.92
CA SER A 10 40.79 -6.15 -9.53
C SER A 10 40.27 -7.18 -8.53
N THR A 11 39.56 -6.68 -7.52
CA THR A 11 38.84 -7.52 -6.56
C THR A 11 37.37 -7.55 -6.95
N VAL A 12 36.80 -8.76 -7.07
CA VAL A 12 35.38 -8.95 -7.35
C VAL A 12 34.64 -9.10 -6.03
N HIS A 13 33.68 -8.22 -5.79
CA HIS A 13 32.71 -8.36 -4.71
C HIS A 13 31.38 -8.87 -5.28
N HIS A 14 30.91 -10.02 -4.81
CA HIS A 14 29.58 -10.55 -5.14
C HIS A 14 28.55 -9.93 -4.18
N SER A 15 27.55 -9.21 -4.70
CA SER A 15 26.40 -8.83 -3.89
C SER A 15 25.44 -10.01 -3.79
N TYR A 16 25.15 -10.49 -2.57
CA TYR A 16 24.14 -11.54 -2.33
C TYR A 16 22.68 -11.00 -2.31
N ARG A 17 22.50 -9.84 -2.97
CA ARG A 17 21.34 -8.95 -3.14
C ARG A 17 21.06 -7.95 -2.00
N ALA A 18 21.37 -6.68 -2.26
CA ALA A 18 20.93 -5.54 -1.43
C ALA A 18 19.52 -5.05 -1.81
N LYS A 19 19.06 -5.36 -3.02
CA LYS A 19 17.74 -4.99 -3.56
C LYS A 19 17.07 -6.24 -4.11
N VAL A 20 15.82 -6.46 -3.72
CA VAL A 20 15.01 -7.61 -4.14
C VAL A 20 13.95 -7.21 -5.17
N SER A 21 13.37 -6.02 -5.01
CA SER A 21 12.31 -5.46 -5.85
C SER A 21 12.36 -3.92 -5.77
N ASP A 22 11.62 -3.25 -6.65
CA ASP A 22 11.34 -1.80 -6.54
C ASP A 22 10.33 -1.49 -5.42
N GLY A 23 9.81 -2.50 -4.73
CA GLY A 23 8.91 -2.31 -3.59
C GLY A 23 7.54 -1.78 -4.00
N LYS A 24 7.06 -2.10 -5.21
CA LYS A 24 5.73 -1.71 -5.70
C LYS A 24 4.59 -2.53 -5.11
N SER A 25 4.90 -3.70 -4.58
CA SER A 25 3.97 -4.53 -3.84
C SER A 25 4.71 -5.29 -2.75
N VAL A 26 3.96 -5.70 -1.74
CA VAL A 26 4.45 -6.45 -0.59
C VAL A 26 3.48 -7.58 -0.28
N ARG A 27 4.05 -8.73 0.09
CA ARG A 27 3.27 -9.84 0.62
C ARG A 27 3.18 -9.69 2.13
N VAL A 28 1.97 -9.76 2.67
CA VAL A 28 1.70 -9.63 4.10
C VAL A 28 0.88 -10.81 4.60
N THR A 29 1.01 -11.12 5.89
CA THR A 29 0.23 -12.18 6.54
C THR A 29 -1.08 -11.59 7.08
N VAL A 30 -2.20 -12.13 6.60
CA VAL A 30 -3.55 -11.84 7.06
C VAL A 30 -3.82 -12.62 8.35
N PRO A 31 -4.22 -11.96 9.46
CA PRO A 31 -4.51 -12.64 10.72
C PRO A 31 -5.80 -13.46 10.65
N ALA A 32 -6.06 -14.25 11.69
CA ALA A 32 -7.29 -15.05 11.79
C ALA A 32 -8.56 -14.18 11.81
N ASN A 33 -9.68 -14.76 11.38
CA ASN A 33 -11.01 -14.12 11.33
C ASN A 33 -11.03 -12.80 10.54
N THR A 34 -10.28 -12.72 9.44
CA THR A 34 -10.17 -11.51 8.62
C THR A 34 -10.66 -11.79 7.20
N GLU A 35 -11.35 -10.82 6.61
CA GLU A 35 -11.76 -10.84 5.22
C GLU A 35 -11.12 -9.66 4.50
N VAL A 36 -10.32 -9.99 3.49
CA VAL A 36 -9.68 -9.06 2.57
C VAL A 36 -10.35 -9.23 1.22
N VAL A 37 -10.76 -8.12 0.63
CA VAL A 37 -11.47 -8.06 -0.65
C VAL A 37 -10.54 -7.43 -1.67
N ASN A 38 -10.47 -8.02 -2.87
CA ASN A 38 -9.72 -7.47 -3.97
C ASN A 38 -10.17 -6.02 -4.29
N GLN A 39 -9.22 -5.18 -4.70
CA GLN A 39 -9.38 -3.76 -5.06
C GLN A 39 -9.77 -2.85 -3.88
N GLN A 40 -9.71 -3.35 -2.65
CA GLN A 40 -9.88 -2.57 -1.43
C GLN A 40 -8.55 -2.27 -0.76
N PHE A 41 -8.50 -1.20 0.03
CA PHE A 41 -7.33 -0.75 0.76
C PHE A 41 -7.29 -1.30 2.17
N TYR A 42 -6.08 -1.62 2.62
CA TYR A 42 -5.84 -2.17 3.95
C TYR A 42 -4.51 -1.66 4.51
N LEU A 43 -4.45 -1.57 5.83
CA LEU A 43 -3.22 -1.39 6.60
C LEU A 43 -2.90 -2.71 7.30
N ILE A 44 -1.96 -3.50 6.77
CA ILE A 44 -1.60 -4.82 7.32
C ILE A 44 -0.09 -4.90 7.46
N GLY A 45 0.38 -5.31 8.65
CA GLY A 45 1.81 -5.46 8.92
C GLY A 45 2.60 -4.16 8.77
N GLY A 46 1.95 -3.01 8.93
CA GLY A 46 2.55 -1.68 8.76
C GLY A 46 2.58 -1.17 7.31
N PHE A 47 2.09 -1.94 6.33
CA PHE A 47 2.00 -1.51 4.92
C PHE A 47 0.58 -1.09 4.59
N PHE A 48 0.43 0.07 3.94
CA PHE A 48 -0.86 0.55 3.44
C PHE A 48 -0.91 0.43 1.92
N GLY A 49 -1.89 -0.31 1.40
CA GLY A 49 -2.02 -0.54 -0.03
C GLY A 49 -3.31 -1.23 -0.45
N ALA A 50 -3.50 -1.33 -1.77
CA ALA A 50 -4.65 -2.01 -2.36
C ALA A 50 -4.41 -3.52 -2.46
N ALA A 51 -5.34 -4.34 -2.00
CA ALA A 51 -5.27 -5.79 -2.15
C ALA A 51 -5.51 -6.18 -3.61
N THR A 52 -4.66 -7.06 -4.16
CA THR A 52 -4.77 -7.54 -5.54
C THR A 52 -5.58 -8.83 -5.67
N GLU A 53 -5.99 -9.41 -4.54
CA GLU A 53 -6.74 -10.66 -4.44
C GLU A 53 -7.62 -10.64 -3.19
N SER A 54 -8.65 -11.48 -3.17
CA SER A 54 -9.50 -11.65 -1.99
C SER A 54 -9.02 -12.83 -1.17
N VAL A 55 -8.99 -12.69 0.15
CA VAL A 55 -8.57 -13.72 1.10
C VAL A 55 -9.51 -13.72 2.29
N LYS A 56 -9.88 -14.90 2.79
CA LYS A 56 -10.70 -15.05 3.98
C LYS A 56 -10.05 -16.08 4.91
N THR A 57 -9.84 -15.70 6.17
CA THR A 57 -9.25 -16.57 7.19
C THR A 57 -10.30 -16.94 8.24
N GLY A 58 -10.33 -18.22 8.65
CA GLY A 58 -11.12 -18.68 9.77
C GLY A 58 -10.41 -18.52 11.12
N ALA A 59 -10.99 -19.12 12.16
CA ALA A 59 -10.40 -19.12 13.50
C ALA A 59 -9.10 -19.94 13.53
N GLY A 60 -8.00 -19.33 13.96
CA GLY A 60 -6.68 -19.98 14.03
C GLY A 60 -5.96 -20.13 12.68
N GLU A 61 -6.55 -19.63 11.60
CA GLU A 61 -5.96 -19.68 10.26
C GLU A 61 -5.28 -18.35 9.93
N THR A 62 -4.18 -18.42 9.18
CA THR A 62 -3.56 -17.24 8.57
C THR A 62 -3.39 -17.51 7.09
N ALA A 63 -3.34 -16.46 6.30
CA ALA A 63 -3.11 -16.55 4.87
C ALA A 63 -2.19 -15.41 4.44
N GLU A 64 -1.64 -15.51 3.24
CA GLU A 64 -0.87 -14.41 2.65
C GLU A 64 -1.76 -13.65 1.67
N VAL A 65 -1.57 -12.33 1.59
CA VAL A 65 -2.17 -11.49 0.55
C VAL A 65 -1.11 -10.52 0.02
N ILE A 66 -1.24 -10.15 -1.24
CA ILE A 66 -0.40 -9.11 -1.85
C ILE A 66 -1.12 -7.77 -1.77
N LEU A 67 -0.43 -6.78 -1.19
CA LEU A 67 -0.82 -5.37 -1.25
C LEU A 67 0.06 -4.65 -2.28
N THR A 68 -0.58 -3.97 -3.23
CA THR A 68 0.09 -2.98 -4.07
C THR A 68 0.28 -1.69 -3.27
N ILE A 69 1.53 -1.26 -3.16
CA ILE A 69 1.98 -0.08 -2.41
C ILE A 69 2.68 0.93 -3.32
N GLU A 70 2.53 0.76 -4.64
CA GLU A 70 3.11 1.65 -5.63
C GLU A 70 2.54 3.06 -5.50
N GLN A 71 3.41 4.06 -5.52
CA GLN A 71 3.00 5.45 -5.62
C GLN A 71 2.42 5.71 -7.02
N ALA A 72 1.11 5.54 -7.12
CA ALA A 72 0.30 5.73 -8.30
C ALA A 72 -1.04 6.39 -7.90
N GLU A 73 -1.80 6.78 -8.91
CA GLU A 73 -3.17 7.23 -8.72
C GLU A 73 -4.09 6.01 -8.62
N TYR A 74 -5.01 6.05 -7.66
CA TYR A 74 -6.01 5.03 -7.43
C TYR A 74 -7.40 5.64 -7.33
N GLU A 75 -8.38 4.85 -7.74
CA GLU A 75 -9.81 5.12 -7.55
C GLU A 75 -10.32 4.32 -6.35
N THR A 76 -11.17 4.93 -5.51
CA THR A 76 -11.79 4.22 -4.38
C THR A 76 -13.09 4.88 -3.91
N ASP A 77 -13.99 4.06 -3.37
CA ASP A 77 -15.21 4.43 -2.65
C ASP A 77 -15.11 4.15 -1.13
N GLN A 78 -13.95 3.67 -0.64
CA GLN A 78 -13.72 3.35 0.78
C GLN A 78 -13.52 4.61 1.64
N ILE A 79 -14.42 5.57 1.52
CA ILE A 79 -14.29 6.88 2.14
C ILE A 79 -15.36 7.10 3.21
N THR A 80 -15.09 8.02 4.13
CA THR A 80 -16.10 8.56 5.04
C THR A 80 -17.01 9.52 4.27
N THR A 81 -18.15 9.03 3.77
CA THR A 81 -19.00 9.75 2.81
C THR A 81 -19.57 11.09 3.30
N THR A 82 -19.51 11.39 4.60
CA THR A 82 -19.91 12.67 5.19
C THR A 82 -18.88 13.79 5.02
N GLU A 83 -17.64 13.45 4.66
CA GLU A 83 -16.53 14.39 4.45
C GLU A 83 -16.40 14.82 2.97
N ASP A 84 -15.67 15.88 2.66
CA ASP A 84 -15.75 16.53 1.35
C ASP A 84 -14.85 15.89 0.29
N PHE A 85 -13.62 15.54 0.67
CA PHE A 85 -12.56 15.04 -0.22
C PHE A 85 -12.36 15.92 -1.46
N ALA A 86 -12.10 17.21 -1.25
CA ALA A 86 -11.77 18.11 -2.35
C ALA A 86 -10.41 17.77 -2.98
N ALA A 87 -10.22 18.07 -4.27
CA ALA A 87 -8.94 17.89 -4.94
C ALA A 87 -7.83 18.69 -4.22
N GLY A 88 -6.70 18.03 -3.95
CA GLY A 88 -5.59 18.58 -3.19
C GLY A 88 -5.63 18.32 -1.67
N THR A 89 -6.75 17.83 -1.12
CA THR A 89 -6.87 17.48 0.30
C THR A 89 -5.95 16.30 0.66
N LEU A 90 -5.28 16.39 1.80
CA LEU A 90 -4.57 15.26 2.41
C LEU A 90 -5.57 14.27 3.00
N ILE A 91 -5.34 12.99 2.78
CA ILE A 91 -6.22 11.93 3.27
C ILE A 91 -5.44 10.95 4.14
N TYR A 92 -6.14 10.46 5.15
CA TYR A 92 -5.65 9.60 6.20
C TYR A 92 -6.44 8.29 6.20
N TRP A 93 -5.87 7.24 6.79
CA TRP A 93 -6.53 5.96 6.99
C TRP A 93 -6.99 5.82 8.44
N ASP A 94 -8.29 5.63 8.61
CA ASP A 94 -8.92 5.29 9.88
C ASP A 94 -9.05 3.76 9.99
N GLU A 95 -8.21 3.16 10.84
CA GLU A 95 -8.21 1.72 11.08
C GLU A 95 -9.49 1.23 11.76
N SER A 96 -10.16 2.09 12.54
CA SER A 96 -11.37 1.72 13.29
C SER A 96 -12.58 1.51 12.38
N THR A 97 -12.67 2.30 11.31
CA THR A 97 -13.74 2.21 10.31
C THR A 97 -13.31 1.56 9.01
N SER A 98 -11.99 1.34 8.82
CA SER A 98 -11.38 0.84 7.59
C SER A 98 -11.75 1.71 6.37
N LYS A 99 -11.62 3.02 6.54
CA LYS A 99 -11.95 4.03 5.52
C LYS A 99 -10.90 5.13 5.45
N PHE A 100 -10.83 5.78 4.29
CA PHE A 100 -10.18 7.06 4.15
C PHE A 100 -10.98 8.15 4.85
N THR A 101 -10.27 9.10 5.46
CA THR A 101 -10.81 10.28 6.14
C THR A 101 -9.92 11.51 5.93
N GLU A 102 -10.48 12.70 6.06
CA GLU A 102 -9.78 14.00 6.10
C GLU A 102 -9.24 14.32 7.52
N VAL A 103 -9.56 13.49 8.52
CA VAL A 103 -9.14 13.68 9.92
C VAL A 103 -7.73 13.16 10.15
N GLU A 104 -6.81 14.05 10.52
CA GLU A 104 -5.41 13.72 10.84
C GLU A 104 -5.24 13.00 12.17
N THR A 105 -5.96 13.43 13.21
CA THR A 105 -5.75 12.97 14.59
C THR A 105 -5.88 11.46 14.69
N ASP A 106 -4.82 10.80 15.17
CA ASP A 106 -4.69 9.35 15.35
C ASP A 106 -4.77 8.49 14.08
N ASN A 107 -4.87 9.11 12.89
CA ASN A 107 -4.96 8.42 11.61
C ASN A 107 -3.66 8.54 10.81
N ARG A 108 -3.31 7.50 10.05
CA ARG A 108 -2.10 7.50 9.24
C ARG A 108 -2.30 8.33 7.99
N LEU A 109 -1.41 9.28 7.68
CA LEU A 109 -1.39 9.96 6.38
C LEU A 109 -1.09 8.94 5.26
N VAL A 110 -1.96 8.86 4.26
CA VAL A 110 -1.85 7.86 3.18
C VAL A 110 -1.86 8.44 1.78
N GLY A 111 -2.24 9.70 1.57
CA GLY A 111 -2.19 10.26 0.23
C GLY A 111 -2.73 11.67 0.09
N ARG A 112 -2.99 12.04 -1.16
CA ARG A 112 -3.61 13.31 -1.53
C ARG A 112 -4.64 13.10 -2.64
N VAL A 113 -5.82 13.65 -2.48
CA VAL A 113 -6.89 13.62 -3.48
C VAL A 113 -6.43 14.32 -4.76
N THR A 114 -6.66 13.68 -5.90
CA THR A 114 -6.39 14.21 -7.25
C THR A 114 -7.68 14.54 -7.99
N ALA A 115 -8.73 13.75 -7.80
CA ALA A 115 -10.10 14.04 -8.23
C ALA A 115 -11.05 13.93 -7.04
N GLY A 116 -11.80 15.00 -6.78
CA GLY A 116 -12.68 15.07 -5.62
C GLY A 116 -13.90 14.16 -5.71
N LYS A 117 -14.58 13.99 -4.57
CA LYS A 117 -15.71 13.06 -4.42
C LYS A 117 -16.81 13.32 -5.44
N ASP A 118 -17.17 12.30 -6.21
CA ASP A 118 -18.24 12.37 -7.20
C ASP A 118 -19.62 12.03 -6.60
N ALA A 119 -20.65 11.98 -7.46
CA ALA A 119 -22.02 11.66 -7.04
C ALA A 119 -22.19 10.21 -6.53
N ASN A 120 -21.23 9.33 -6.80
CA ASN A 120 -21.20 7.93 -6.35
C ASN A 120 -20.36 7.74 -5.08
N ASN A 121 -19.82 8.82 -4.51
CA ASN A 121 -18.87 8.80 -3.41
C ASN A 121 -17.53 8.15 -3.78
N VAL A 122 -17.09 8.31 -5.02
CA VAL A 122 -15.79 7.86 -5.51
C VAL A 122 -14.82 9.04 -5.55
N ILE A 123 -13.59 8.82 -5.09
CA ILE A 123 -12.47 9.77 -5.23
C ILE A 123 -11.35 9.14 -6.03
N TRP A 124 -10.49 9.98 -6.62
CA TRP A 124 -9.15 9.58 -7.05
C TRP A 124 -8.11 10.20 -6.14
N PHE A 125 -7.05 9.47 -5.85
CA PHE A 125 -5.96 9.98 -5.02
C PHE A 125 -4.60 9.41 -5.43
N LEU A 126 -3.55 10.19 -5.19
CA LEU A 126 -2.16 9.74 -5.29
C LEU A 126 -1.74 9.12 -3.97
N LEU A 127 -1.33 7.84 -4.00
CA LEU A 127 -0.82 7.15 -2.82
C LEU A 127 0.49 7.78 -2.33
N GLY A 128 0.56 8.07 -1.03
CA GLY A 128 1.73 8.64 -0.38
C GLY A 128 2.90 7.64 -0.28
N PRO A 129 4.12 8.13 -0.03
CA PRO A 129 5.26 7.27 0.26
C PRO A 129 4.99 6.37 1.46
N GLN A 130 5.46 5.11 1.39
CA GLN A 130 5.47 4.21 2.53
C GLN A 130 6.65 4.52 3.46
N VAL A 131 6.49 4.27 4.76
CA VAL A 131 7.49 4.55 5.82
C VAL A 131 8.36 3.32 6.06
#